data_AF-A0A1Z5JIN6-F1
#
_entry.id   AF-A0A1Z5JIN6-F1
#
_cell.length_a   1.000
_cell.length_b   1.000
_cell.length_c   1.000
_cell.angle_alpha   90.00
_cell.angle_beta   90.00
_cell.angle_gamma   90.00
#
_symmetry.space_group_name_H-M   'P 1'
#
loop_
_entity.id
_entity.type
_entity.pdbx_description
1 polymer ?
#
loop_
_entity_poly.entity_id
_entity_poly.type
_entity_poly.pdbx_seq_one_letter_code
_entity_poly.pdbx_strand_id
1 'polypeptide(L)'
;MRAILPRIVGTVAIAGMIALRSRSEQGFVEHRVEKAVTDKPLRLVFHVGPGKMGSSTLQKALLMTTLPDDGWISYSHIQLGALNRCLARKSCKSHQIDQFRAFVHQAEQDRRHIVLSTETWFSVSNELRWYQELFRNTLYQVTMVVAYRRYYDWLPSRYYQLNRFRCRPNPANKGRNNVNLGRPIPPLHKYLSHTPFDHPTVRKIERVSRYFDRIEVINIERGNLLEQFFCEILDATETCQRLQAGHSPFAVNQGETLSFDRLAQYLIEHDLVNSSQIDELLKELQIKVPNYGKASKECAALSLILEEQEKQNHDLKLDKASLVCPSWNVTDRLFSFSAETERALFPQDFSYETMWNDFASKLNTTSFCDVDLQALIIHNDGFAN
;
A
#
# COMPACT_ATOMS: atom_id res chain seq x y z
N MET A 1 17.14 43.21 16.30
CA MET A 1 17.43 41.79 16.00
C MET A 1 16.47 41.33 14.92
N ARG A 2 16.97 41.07 13.71
CA ARG A 2 16.17 40.60 12.57
C ARG A 2 15.98 39.09 12.69
N ALA A 3 14.73 38.66 12.89
CA ALA A 3 14.35 37.24 12.87
C ALA A 3 14.35 36.75 11.42
N ILE A 4 15.19 35.76 11.14
CA ILE A 4 15.23 35.04 9.86
C ILE A 4 14.21 33.90 9.99
N LEU A 5 13.05 34.06 9.34
CA LEU A 5 12.10 32.98 9.12
C LEU A 5 12.63 32.06 8.01
N PRO A 6 12.71 30.73 8.21
CA PRO A 6 13.05 29.82 7.13
C PRO A 6 11.89 29.74 6.14
N ARG A 7 12.20 29.99 4.87
CA ARG A 7 11.35 29.77 3.71
C ARG A 7 10.97 28.29 3.61
N ILE A 8 9.74 27.93 3.99
CA ILE A 8 9.11 26.67 3.62
C ILE A 8 8.63 26.81 2.17
N VAL A 9 9.51 26.54 1.21
CA VAL A 9 9.17 26.44 -0.21
C VAL A 9 8.98 24.95 -0.52
N GLY A 10 7.74 24.51 -0.65
CA GLY A 10 7.45 23.13 -1.06
C GLY A 10 5.96 22.77 -1.13
N THR A 11 5.14 23.20 -0.18
CA THR A 11 3.79 22.65 -0.02
C THR A 11 2.68 23.46 -0.71
N VAL A 12 2.90 24.76 -0.98
CA VAL A 12 1.84 25.67 -1.46
C VAL A 12 1.51 25.49 -2.96
N ALA A 13 2.37 24.86 -3.75
CA ALA A 13 2.12 24.67 -5.18
C ALA A 13 1.03 23.62 -5.50
N ILE A 14 0.72 22.72 -4.57
CA ILE A 14 -0.20 21.59 -4.80
C ILE A 14 -1.66 22.06 -4.80
N ALA A 15 -2.03 22.98 -3.90
CA ALA A 15 -3.39 23.52 -3.83
C ALA A 15 -3.77 24.33 -5.08
N GLY A 16 -2.80 24.99 -5.72
CA GLY A 16 -3.02 25.78 -6.94
C GLY A 16 -3.31 24.95 -8.19
N MET A 17 -2.77 23.73 -8.30
CA MET A 17 -2.98 22.88 -9.48
C MET A 17 -4.28 22.06 -9.44
N ILE A 18 -4.79 21.73 -8.24
CA ILE A 18 -6.02 20.93 -8.11
C ILE A 18 -7.28 21.83 -8.23
N ALA A 19 -7.20 23.10 -7.83
CA ALA A 19 -8.35 24.01 -7.82
C ALA A 19 -8.70 24.66 -9.19
N LEU A 20 -7.85 24.54 -10.23
CA LEU A 20 -8.00 25.29 -11.49
C LEU A 20 -8.63 24.52 -12.67
N ARG A 21 -9.22 23.33 -12.47
CA ARG A 21 -9.78 22.52 -13.58
C ARG A 21 -11.27 22.21 -13.52
N SER A 22 -12.03 22.87 -12.65
CA SER A 22 -13.50 22.77 -12.62
C SER A 22 -14.14 24.11 -13.00
N ARG A 23 -14.30 24.36 -14.31
CA ARG A 23 -15.26 25.29 -14.93
C ARG A 23 -15.00 25.45 -16.44
N SER A 24 -15.81 24.82 -17.27
CA SER A 24 -16.46 25.45 -18.43
C SER A 24 -17.43 24.46 -19.11
N GLU A 25 -18.70 24.53 -18.74
CA GLU A 25 -19.80 24.03 -19.57
C GLU A 25 -20.69 25.21 -19.93
N GLN A 26 -20.73 25.53 -21.23
CA GLN A 26 -21.73 26.33 -21.98
C GLN A 26 -21.12 26.53 -23.38
N GLY A 27 -21.68 26.13 -24.51
CA GLY A 27 -22.87 25.39 -24.91
C GLY A 27 -22.99 25.60 -26.43
N PHE A 28 -23.52 24.63 -27.19
CA PHE A 28 -24.25 24.86 -28.44
C PHE A 28 -24.91 23.54 -28.85
N VAL A 29 -26.24 23.57 -29.03
CA VAL A 29 -27.07 22.41 -29.40
C VAL A 29 -27.44 22.56 -30.87
N GLU A 30 -27.08 21.58 -31.68
CA GLU A 30 -27.59 21.40 -33.04
C GLU A 30 -28.36 20.07 -33.09
N HIS A 31 -29.66 20.16 -33.40
CA HIS A 31 -30.54 19.00 -33.48
C HIS A 31 -30.36 18.27 -34.81
N ARG A 32 -29.74 17.09 -34.76
CA ARG A 32 -29.86 16.05 -35.79
C ARG A 32 -30.57 14.83 -35.22
N VAL A 33 -31.60 14.39 -35.91
CA VAL A 33 -32.32 13.13 -35.62
C VAL A 33 -31.52 12.00 -36.27
N GLU A 34 -30.61 11.40 -35.50
CA GLU A 34 -29.97 10.13 -35.81
C GLU A 34 -30.36 9.10 -34.74
N LYS A 35 -30.56 7.84 -35.14
CA LYS A 35 -30.88 6.72 -34.25
C LYS A 35 -29.84 6.68 -33.11
N ALA A 36 -30.23 7.13 -31.93
CA ALA A 36 -29.36 7.26 -30.77
C ALA A 36 -29.04 5.89 -30.18
N VAL A 37 -28.11 5.16 -30.81
CA VAL A 37 -27.19 4.33 -30.02
C VAL A 37 -26.48 5.35 -29.14
N THR A 38 -26.77 5.36 -27.85
CA THR A 38 -26.12 6.26 -26.91
C THR A 38 -24.63 5.91 -26.90
N ASP A 39 -23.86 6.57 -27.75
CA ASP A 39 -22.41 6.43 -27.91
C ASP A 39 -21.70 7.06 -26.71
N LYS A 40 -22.07 6.60 -25.50
CA LYS A 40 -21.30 6.92 -24.32
C LYS A 40 -19.89 6.38 -24.56
N PRO A 41 -18.84 7.20 -24.38
CA PRO A 41 -17.47 6.75 -24.57
C PRO A 41 -17.19 5.57 -23.64
N LEU A 42 -16.41 4.61 -24.13
CA LEU A 42 -15.94 3.53 -23.27
C LEU A 42 -15.06 4.13 -22.17
N ARG A 43 -14.98 3.47 -21.04
CA ARG A 43 -14.22 3.96 -19.87
C ARG A 43 -13.06 3.04 -19.62
N LEU A 44 -11.89 3.61 -19.41
CA LEU A 44 -10.75 2.90 -18.88
C LEU A 44 -10.42 3.47 -17.52
N VAL A 45 -10.48 2.63 -16.49
CA VAL A 45 -10.12 3.01 -15.12
C VAL A 45 -8.82 2.31 -14.73
N PHE A 46 -7.79 3.10 -14.46
CA PHE A 46 -6.49 2.58 -14.08
C PHE A 46 -6.18 2.93 -12.63
N HIS A 47 -6.33 1.97 -11.73
CA HIS A 47 -5.86 2.08 -10.35
C HIS A 47 -4.34 1.85 -10.24
N VAL A 48 -3.63 2.86 -9.73
CA VAL A 48 -2.15 2.94 -9.81
C VAL A 48 -1.41 2.93 -8.47
N GLY A 49 -2.11 2.55 -7.40
CA GLY A 49 -1.61 2.56 -6.03
C GLY A 49 -1.68 3.96 -5.39
N PRO A 50 -0.70 4.35 -4.55
CA PRO A 50 0.56 3.67 -4.22
C PRO A 50 0.37 2.41 -3.37
N GLY A 51 1.48 1.72 -3.08
CA GLY A 51 1.47 0.52 -2.23
C GLY A 51 1.05 0.83 -0.80
N LYS A 52 0.47 -0.18 -0.15
CA LYS A 52 -0.08 -0.11 1.23
C LYS A 52 -1.33 0.76 1.39
N MET A 53 -2.04 0.97 0.27
CA MET A 53 -3.32 1.69 0.20
C MET A 53 -4.50 0.76 -0.15
N GLY A 54 -4.45 -0.52 0.25
CA GLY A 54 -5.54 -1.48 0.00
C GLY A 54 -5.62 -2.04 -1.43
N SER A 55 -4.58 -1.86 -2.24
CA SER A 55 -4.52 -2.35 -3.62
C SER A 55 -4.67 -3.86 -3.73
N SER A 56 -4.06 -4.61 -2.81
CA SER A 56 -4.20 -6.07 -2.80
C SER A 56 -5.64 -6.50 -2.54
N THR A 57 -6.39 -5.75 -1.74
CA THR A 57 -7.83 -5.97 -1.52
C THR A 57 -8.61 -5.71 -2.82
N LEU A 58 -8.36 -4.58 -3.50
CA LEU A 58 -8.97 -4.26 -4.79
C LEU A 58 -8.65 -5.32 -5.87
N GLN A 59 -7.39 -5.74 -5.97
CA GLN A 59 -6.96 -6.73 -6.96
C GLN A 59 -7.60 -8.10 -6.73
N LYS A 60 -7.80 -8.51 -5.48
CA LYS A 60 -8.55 -9.73 -5.15
C LYS A 60 -10.03 -9.58 -5.52
N ALA A 61 -10.65 -8.45 -5.18
CA ALA A 61 -12.05 -8.19 -5.51
C ALA A 61 -12.28 -8.20 -7.03
N LEU A 62 -11.38 -7.62 -7.82
CA LEU A 62 -11.45 -7.65 -9.29
C LEU A 62 -11.43 -9.06 -9.90
N LEU A 63 -10.96 -10.08 -9.16
CA LEU A 63 -10.96 -11.48 -9.60
C LEU A 63 -12.22 -12.26 -9.16
N MET A 64 -12.95 -11.75 -8.17
CA MET A 64 -14.06 -12.46 -7.52
C MET A 64 -15.43 -11.86 -7.83
N THR A 65 -15.46 -10.74 -8.54
CA THR A 65 -16.67 -9.95 -8.77
C THR A 65 -17.37 -10.35 -10.07
N THR A 66 -18.66 -10.02 -10.16
CA THR A 66 -19.46 -10.08 -11.40
C THR A 66 -19.31 -8.84 -12.24
N LEU A 67 -18.10 -8.32 -12.25
CA LEU A 67 -17.71 -7.18 -13.05
C LEU A 67 -18.07 -7.35 -14.55
N PRO A 68 -18.08 -8.58 -15.11
CA PRO A 68 -18.58 -8.78 -16.46
C PRO A 68 -20.07 -8.49 -16.68
N ASP A 69 -20.91 -8.62 -15.65
CA ASP A 69 -22.34 -8.32 -15.72
C ASP A 69 -22.55 -6.79 -15.82
N ASP A 70 -21.60 -6.01 -15.27
CA ASP A 70 -21.57 -4.54 -15.34
C ASP A 70 -20.91 -3.99 -16.62
N GLY A 71 -20.62 -4.84 -17.62
CA GLY A 71 -19.98 -4.39 -18.87
C GLY A 71 -18.48 -4.08 -18.74
N TRP A 72 -17.87 -4.36 -17.60
CA TRP A 72 -16.44 -4.16 -17.36
C TRP A 72 -15.64 -5.45 -17.60
N ILE A 73 -14.37 -5.32 -17.94
CA ILE A 73 -13.41 -6.42 -17.98
C ILE A 73 -12.10 -5.98 -17.31
N SER A 74 -11.38 -6.93 -16.70
CA SER A 74 -10.11 -6.65 -16.04
C SER A 74 -8.96 -7.43 -16.67
N TYR A 75 -7.78 -6.83 -16.69
CA TYR A 75 -6.54 -7.52 -17.05
C TYR A 75 -5.83 -7.97 -15.78
N SER A 76 -5.35 -9.22 -15.76
CA SER A 76 -4.73 -9.80 -14.56
C SER A 76 -3.59 -8.92 -14.04
N HIS A 77 -3.64 -8.53 -12.76
CA HIS A 77 -2.61 -7.70 -12.14
C HIS A 77 -1.21 -8.33 -12.20
N ILE A 78 -1.12 -9.67 -12.25
CA ILE A 78 0.14 -10.40 -12.40
C ILE A 78 0.72 -10.18 -13.80
N GLN A 79 -0.11 -10.33 -14.83
CA GLN A 79 0.28 -10.10 -16.22
C GLN A 79 0.61 -8.62 -16.44
N LEU A 80 -0.18 -7.71 -15.87
CA LEU A 80 0.04 -6.27 -15.92
C LEU A 80 1.37 -5.89 -15.26
N GLY A 81 1.69 -6.46 -14.10
CA GLY A 81 2.97 -6.25 -13.45
C GLY A 81 4.15 -6.79 -14.25
N ALA A 82 3.95 -7.88 -15.00
CA ALA A 82 4.96 -8.41 -15.91
C ALA A 82 5.16 -7.49 -17.14
N LEU A 83 4.08 -6.94 -17.69
CA LEU A 83 4.09 -5.95 -18.76
C LEU A 83 4.81 -4.67 -18.30
N ASN A 84 4.47 -4.11 -17.15
CA ASN A 84 5.14 -2.91 -16.63
C ASN A 84 6.65 -3.16 -16.46
N ARG A 85 7.06 -4.27 -15.83
CA ARG A 85 8.49 -4.63 -15.73
C ARG A 85 9.18 -4.76 -17.08
N CYS A 86 8.44 -5.18 -18.11
CA CYS A 86 8.93 -5.25 -19.48
C CYS A 86 9.13 -3.84 -20.06
N LEU A 87 8.10 -2.99 -19.99
CA LEU A 87 8.11 -1.60 -20.45
C LEU A 87 9.15 -0.72 -19.73
N ALA A 88 9.46 -1.02 -18.47
CA ALA A 88 10.52 -0.34 -17.73
C ALA A 88 11.94 -0.69 -18.23
N ARG A 89 12.11 -1.81 -18.93
CA ARG A 89 13.41 -2.25 -19.45
C ARG A 89 13.58 -1.78 -20.90
N LYS A 90 14.83 -1.55 -21.31
CA LYS A 90 15.15 -1.23 -22.71
C LYS A 90 14.78 -2.35 -23.70
N SER A 91 14.80 -3.60 -23.24
CA SER A 91 14.48 -4.79 -24.03
C SER A 91 13.18 -5.43 -23.57
N CYS A 92 12.06 -4.81 -23.94
CA CYS A 92 10.75 -5.42 -23.75
C CYS A 92 10.47 -6.41 -24.88
N LYS A 93 10.03 -7.63 -24.56
CA LYS A 93 9.64 -8.64 -25.56
C LYS A 93 8.31 -8.24 -26.21
N SER A 94 8.20 -8.40 -27.53
CA SER A 94 6.98 -8.08 -28.28
C SER A 94 5.74 -8.81 -27.74
N HIS A 95 5.88 -10.06 -27.35
CA HIS A 95 4.73 -10.91 -26.96
C HIS A 95 3.85 -10.33 -25.84
N GLN A 96 4.41 -9.74 -24.78
CA GLN A 96 3.59 -9.17 -23.69
C GLN A 96 2.84 -7.92 -24.13
N ILE A 97 3.46 -7.11 -24.97
CA ILE A 97 2.85 -5.93 -25.59
C ILE A 97 1.73 -6.36 -26.53
N ASP A 98 1.98 -7.37 -27.37
CA ASP A 98 1.02 -7.87 -28.35
C ASP A 98 -0.20 -8.50 -27.66
N GLN A 99 0.00 -9.29 -26.59
CA GLN A 99 -1.08 -9.82 -25.77
C GLN A 99 -1.95 -8.71 -25.16
N PHE A 100 -1.33 -7.65 -24.64
CA PHE A 100 -2.09 -6.55 -24.05
C PHE A 100 -2.84 -5.74 -25.11
N ARG A 101 -2.24 -5.50 -26.27
CA ARG A 101 -2.93 -4.85 -27.41
C ARG A 101 -4.11 -5.68 -27.89
N ALA A 102 -3.96 -7.00 -28.01
CA ALA A 102 -5.04 -7.89 -28.37
C ALA A 102 -6.18 -7.84 -27.35
N PHE A 103 -5.86 -7.80 -26.05
CA PHE A 103 -6.86 -7.58 -24.98
C PHE A 103 -7.61 -6.25 -25.14
N VAL A 104 -6.91 -5.14 -25.37
CA VAL A 104 -7.55 -3.82 -25.57
C VAL A 104 -8.45 -3.83 -26.80
N HIS A 105 -7.97 -4.36 -27.92
CA HIS A 105 -8.74 -4.44 -29.16
C HIS A 105 -10.00 -5.29 -29.00
N GLN A 106 -9.89 -6.45 -28.36
CA GLN A 106 -11.05 -7.31 -28.07
C GLN A 106 -12.08 -6.56 -27.22
N ALA A 107 -11.63 -5.83 -26.19
CA ALA A 107 -12.50 -5.03 -25.34
C ALA A 107 -13.26 -3.94 -26.12
N GLU A 108 -12.60 -3.29 -27.09
CA GLU A 108 -13.24 -2.30 -27.96
C GLU A 108 -14.29 -2.95 -28.87
N GLN A 109 -13.98 -4.09 -29.47
CA GLN A 109 -14.91 -4.85 -30.32
C GLN A 109 -16.15 -5.28 -29.53
N ASP A 110 -15.96 -5.74 -28.30
CA ASP A 110 -17.02 -6.18 -27.40
C ASP A 110 -17.73 -5.01 -26.69
N ARG A 111 -17.31 -3.76 -26.95
CA ARG A 111 -17.85 -2.53 -26.33
C ARG A 111 -17.83 -2.59 -24.80
N ARG A 112 -16.72 -3.07 -24.23
CA ARG A 112 -16.54 -3.27 -22.79
C ARG A 112 -15.71 -2.16 -22.18
N HIS A 113 -16.01 -1.80 -20.94
CA HIS A 113 -15.13 -0.94 -20.15
C HIS A 113 -13.92 -1.73 -19.65
N ILE A 114 -12.78 -1.07 -19.46
CA ILE A 114 -11.55 -1.71 -18.97
C ILE A 114 -11.21 -1.20 -17.58
N VAL A 115 -10.96 -2.11 -16.63
CA VAL A 115 -10.31 -1.77 -15.36
C VAL A 115 -8.95 -2.44 -15.23
N LEU A 116 -7.94 -1.64 -14.90
CA LEU A 116 -6.58 -2.07 -14.67
C LEU A 116 -6.20 -1.72 -13.23
N SER A 117 -5.58 -2.64 -12.51
CA SER A 117 -5.09 -2.37 -11.15
C SER A 117 -3.71 -2.93 -10.95
N THR A 118 -2.74 -2.07 -10.64
CA THR A 118 -1.38 -2.50 -10.34
C THR A 118 -0.69 -1.59 -9.33
N GLU A 119 -0.03 -2.20 -8.36
CA GLU A 119 0.89 -1.51 -7.44
C GLU A 119 2.29 -1.39 -8.03
N THR A 120 2.62 -2.28 -8.97
CA THR A 120 3.96 -2.41 -9.51
C THR A 120 4.20 -1.32 -10.53
N TRP A 121 4.79 -0.24 -10.02
CA TRP A 121 5.67 0.73 -10.67
C TRP A 121 5.12 1.45 -11.91
N PHE A 122 5.01 2.77 -11.73
CA PHE A 122 5.30 3.77 -12.77
C PHE A 122 6.59 4.46 -12.35
N SER A 123 7.67 3.71 -12.08
CA SER A 123 8.95 4.35 -11.68
C SER A 123 9.52 5.20 -12.79
N VAL A 124 9.13 4.91 -14.02
CA VAL A 124 9.71 5.46 -15.22
C VAL A 124 8.64 6.10 -16.09
N SER A 125 8.97 7.28 -16.61
CA SER A 125 8.20 8.05 -17.58
C SER A 125 7.75 7.26 -18.80
N ASN A 126 8.52 6.23 -19.18
CA ASN A 126 8.30 5.47 -20.41
C ASN A 126 7.03 4.61 -20.35
N GLU A 127 6.72 4.02 -19.19
CA GLU A 127 5.51 3.21 -19.01
C GLU A 127 4.25 4.07 -19.19
N LEU A 128 4.19 5.22 -18.49
CA LEU A 128 3.06 6.15 -18.59
C LEU A 128 2.90 6.70 -20.00
N ARG A 129 4.00 7.06 -20.65
CA ARG A 129 3.98 7.50 -22.05
C ARG A 129 3.43 6.42 -22.97
N TRP A 130 3.84 5.17 -22.79
CA TRP A 130 3.37 4.07 -23.61
C TRP A 130 1.86 3.84 -23.46
N TYR A 131 1.32 3.86 -22.23
CA TYR A 131 -0.12 3.78 -22.01
C TYR A 131 -0.86 4.99 -22.61
N GLN A 132 -0.31 6.19 -22.45
CA GLN A 132 -0.90 7.41 -23.04
C GLN A 132 -0.96 7.29 -24.57
N GLU A 133 0.11 6.83 -25.23
CA GLU A 133 0.16 6.63 -26.67
C GLU A 133 -0.81 5.52 -27.13
N LEU A 134 -0.87 4.40 -26.38
CA LEU A 134 -1.77 3.29 -26.67
C LEU A 134 -3.23 3.73 -26.67
N PHE A 135 -3.64 4.55 -25.70
CA PHE A 135 -5.04 4.96 -25.53
C PHE A 135 -5.39 6.30 -26.19
N ARG A 136 -4.43 7.05 -26.75
CA ARG A 136 -4.66 8.38 -27.35
C ARG A 136 -5.71 8.37 -28.46
N ASN A 137 -5.73 7.32 -29.27
CA ASN A 137 -6.62 7.19 -30.44
C ASN A 137 -7.65 6.07 -30.26
N THR A 138 -7.99 5.75 -29.01
CA THR A 138 -8.97 4.70 -28.67
C THR A 138 -10.32 5.30 -28.32
N LEU A 139 -11.34 4.44 -28.20
CA LEU A 139 -12.68 4.86 -27.74
C LEU A 139 -12.76 5.12 -26.24
N TYR A 140 -11.65 4.94 -25.51
CA TYR A 140 -11.62 5.01 -24.05
C TYR A 140 -11.36 6.41 -23.52
N GLN A 141 -12.24 6.85 -22.62
CA GLN A 141 -11.95 7.89 -21.66
C GLN A 141 -11.14 7.32 -20.50
N VAL A 142 -9.85 7.66 -20.43
CA VAL A 142 -8.93 7.17 -19.40
C VAL A 142 -9.07 7.98 -18.10
N THR A 143 -9.29 7.27 -16.99
CA THR A 143 -9.32 7.81 -15.63
C THR A 143 -8.25 7.14 -14.80
N MET A 144 -7.35 7.92 -14.21
CA MET A 144 -6.32 7.42 -13.33
C MET A 144 -6.79 7.50 -11.89
N VAL A 145 -6.82 6.39 -11.18
CA VAL A 145 -7.30 6.31 -9.81
C VAL A 145 -6.14 6.10 -8.86
N VAL A 146 -5.95 7.03 -7.94
CA VAL A 146 -4.90 7.00 -6.92
C VAL A 146 -5.53 6.83 -5.55
N ALA A 147 -5.09 5.84 -4.79
CA ALA A 147 -5.58 5.66 -3.43
C ALA A 147 -4.84 6.60 -2.45
N TYR A 148 -5.56 7.07 -1.45
CA TYR A 148 -5.07 7.84 -0.33
C TYR A 148 -5.38 7.10 0.97
N ARG A 149 -4.40 7.06 1.86
CA ARG A 149 -4.51 6.66 3.26
C ARG A 149 -3.79 7.73 4.08
N ARG A 150 -4.23 8.01 5.29
CA ARG A 150 -3.56 8.99 6.15
C ARG A 150 -2.09 8.64 6.34
N TYR A 151 -1.24 9.67 6.39
CA TYR A 151 0.20 9.47 6.39
C TYR A 151 0.69 8.72 7.63
N TYR A 152 0.17 9.07 8.80
CA TYR A 152 0.49 8.41 10.06
C TYR A 152 0.06 6.94 10.08
N ASP A 153 -0.86 6.56 9.19
CA ASP A 153 -1.42 5.21 9.11
C ASP A 153 -0.71 4.36 8.06
N TRP A 154 -0.38 5.00 6.94
CA TRP A 154 0.44 4.41 5.90
C TRP A 154 1.88 4.15 6.34
N LEU A 155 2.48 5.06 7.11
CA LEU A 155 3.91 5.01 7.40
C LEU A 155 4.33 3.79 8.25
N PRO A 156 3.65 3.45 9.37
CA PRO A 156 3.87 2.19 10.07
C PRO A 156 3.61 0.98 9.17
N SER A 157 2.54 1.01 8.37
CA SER A 157 2.23 -0.08 7.43
C SER A 157 3.39 -0.33 6.46
N ARG A 158 4.00 0.74 5.91
CA ARG A 158 5.20 0.68 5.07
C ARG A 158 6.40 0.12 5.84
N TYR A 159 6.63 0.57 7.07
CA TYR A 159 7.68 0.04 7.94
C TYR A 159 7.58 -1.49 8.07
N TYR A 160 6.39 -2.01 8.38
CA TYR A 160 6.14 -3.44 8.49
C TYR A 160 6.45 -4.17 7.17
N GLN A 161 6.00 -3.64 6.03
CA GLN A 161 6.28 -4.26 4.73
C GLN A 161 7.77 -4.30 4.38
N LEU A 162 8.52 -3.23 4.70
CA LEU A 162 9.94 -3.15 4.40
C LEU A 162 10.78 -4.11 5.25
N ASN A 163 10.32 -4.43 6.45
CA ASN A 163 11.12 -5.15 7.44
C ASN A 163 10.63 -6.58 7.73
N ARG A 164 9.38 -6.96 7.39
CA ARG A 164 8.82 -8.31 7.62
C ARG A 164 9.59 -9.47 6.98
N PHE A 165 10.46 -9.18 6.01
CA PHE A 165 11.28 -10.19 5.32
C PHE A 165 12.76 -10.13 5.71
N ARG A 166 13.10 -9.44 6.80
CA ARG A 166 14.47 -9.45 7.31
C ARG A 166 14.79 -10.70 8.12
N CYS A 167 13.81 -11.26 8.82
CA CYS A 167 13.94 -12.56 9.47
C CYS A 167 13.16 -13.66 8.76
N ARG A 168 12.16 -13.32 7.95
CA ARG A 168 11.31 -14.29 7.25
C ARG A 168 11.62 -14.30 5.76
N PRO A 169 11.47 -15.45 5.07
CA PRO A 169 11.61 -15.49 3.62
C PRO A 169 10.54 -14.61 2.96
N ASN A 170 10.90 -13.97 1.85
CA ASN A 170 9.88 -13.50 0.95
C ASN A 170 9.40 -14.70 0.09
N PRO A 171 8.14 -15.14 0.20
CA PRO A 171 7.64 -16.28 -0.58
C PRO A 171 7.69 -16.02 -2.09
N ALA A 172 7.76 -14.75 -2.52
CA ALA A 172 7.95 -14.40 -3.93
C ALA A 172 9.39 -14.61 -4.43
N ASN A 173 10.36 -14.82 -3.54
CA ASN A 173 11.79 -14.93 -3.83
C ASN A 173 12.34 -16.35 -3.59
N LYS A 174 11.54 -17.40 -3.77
CA LYS A 174 12.02 -18.81 -3.61
C LYS A 174 13.32 -19.00 -4.41
N GLY A 175 14.44 -19.16 -3.70
CA GLY A 175 15.78 -19.38 -4.29
C GLY A 175 16.67 -18.14 -4.48
N ARG A 176 16.22 -16.92 -4.20
CA ARG A 176 17.11 -15.75 -4.11
C ARG A 176 17.34 -15.43 -2.63
N ASN A 177 18.47 -15.89 -2.10
CA ASN A 177 18.96 -15.69 -0.72
C ASN A 177 19.26 -14.21 -0.38
N ASN A 178 18.35 -13.30 -0.69
CA ASN A 178 18.51 -11.87 -0.40
C ASN A 178 17.84 -11.53 0.93
N VAL A 179 17.99 -12.38 1.94
CA VAL A 179 17.68 -11.96 3.31
C VAL A 179 18.83 -11.06 3.72
N ASN A 180 18.56 -9.77 3.76
CA ASN A 180 19.56 -8.76 4.04
C ASN A 180 19.77 -8.66 5.55
N LEU A 181 20.33 -9.71 6.15
CA LEU A 181 20.56 -9.81 7.60
C LEU A 181 21.63 -8.84 8.08
N GLY A 182 22.46 -8.31 7.18
CA GLY A 182 23.49 -7.33 7.55
C GLY A 182 22.95 -5.99 8.05
N ARG A 183 21.63 -5.82 8.21
CA ARG A 183 21.04 -4.62 8.82
C ARG A 183 19.98 -5.01 9.84
N PRO A 184 20.09 -4.55 11.10
CA PRO A 184 19.05 -4.77 12.10
C PRO A 184 17.76 -4.07 11.69
N ILE A 185 16.63 -4.65 12.07
CA ILE A 185 15.31 -4.02 11.95
C ILE A 185 15.29 -2.84 12.94
N PRO A 186 15.25 -1.58 12.47
CA PRO A 186 15.22 -0.44 13.38
C PRO A 186 13.89 -0.46 14.15
N PRO A 187 13.85 -0.01 15.41
CA PRO A 187 12.59 0.27 16.10
C PRO A 187 11.71 1.22 15.25
N LEU A 188 10.39 0.98 15.24
CA LEU A 188 9.38 1.85 14.62
C LEU A 188 9.57 3.32 15.05
N HIS A 189 9.72 3.63 16.34
CA HIS A 189 9.89 5.03 16.77
C HIS A 189 11.13 5.70 16.13
N LYS A 190 12.23 4.97 15.95
CA LYS A 190 13.41 5.47 15.22
C LYS A 190 13.10 5.63 13.74
N TYR A 191 12.42 4.68 13.12
CA TYR A 191 12.02 4.78 11.71
C TYR A 191 11.13 6.01 11.46
N LEU A 192 10.13 6.24 12.32
CA LEU A 192 9.25 7.40 12.24
C LEU A 192 10.01 8.73 12.37
N SER A 193 11.00 8.78 13.27
CA SER A 193 11.81 9.99 13.50
C SER A 193 12.71 10.39 12.32
N HIS A 194 13.13 9.41 11.50
CA HIS A 194 14.09 9.63 10.41
C HIS A 194 13.46 9.58 9.02
N THR A 195 12.17 9.25 8.90
CA THR A 195 11.52 9.18 7.59
C THR A 195 11.15 10.59 7.10
N PRO A 196 11.50 10.97 5.86
CA PRO A 196 11.09 12.24 5.30
C PRO A 196 9.56 12.30 5.09
N PHE A 197 8.98 13.45 5.47
CA PHE A 197 7.56 13.77 5.31
C PHE A 197 7.23 14.06 3.85
N ASP A 198 6.93 12.99 3.12
CA ASP A 198 6.60 13.07 1.71
C ASP A 198 5.60 11.94 1.36
N HIS A 199 4.37 12.35 1.05
CA HIS A 199 3.25 11.43 0.88
C HIS A 199 3.31 10.69 -0.46
N PRO A 200 3.22 9.35 -0.48
CA PRO A 200 3.34 8.58 -1.71
C PRO A 200 2.19 8.86 -2.71
N THR A 201 0.99 9.21 -2.22
CA THR A 201 -0.17 9.57 -3.07
C THR A 201 0.09 10.85 -3.82
N VAL A 202 0.62 11.89 -3.16
CA VAL A 202 0.96 13.18 -3.79
C VAL A 202 2.00 12.95 -4.88
N ARG A 203 3.10 12.24 -4.58
CA ARG A 203 4.12 11.88 -5.58
C ARG A 203 3.56 11.09 -6.76
N LYS A 204 2.54 10.25 -6.53
CA LYS A 204 1.89 9.48 -7.59
C LYS A 204 1.06 10.39 -8.49
N ILE A 205 0.26 11.29 -7.91
CA ILE A 205 -0.54 12.27 -8.64
C ILE A 205 0.37 13.14 -9.51
N GLU A 206 1.42 13.74 -8.93
CA GLU A 206 2.39 14.59 -9.65
C GLU A 206 3.07 13.89 -10.83
N ARG A 207 3.26 12.57 -10.72
CA ARG A 207 3.88 11.78 -11.79
C ARG A 207 2.90 11.48 -12.90
N VAL A 208 1.67 11.12 -12.54
CA VAL A 208 0.62 10.70 -13.48
C VAL A 208 0.01 11.90 -14.21
N SER A 209 -0.10 13.05 -13.55
CA SER A 209 -0.67 14.29 -14.10
C SER A 209 0.09 14.87 -15.29
N ARG A 210 1.32 14.41 -15.52
CA ARG A 210 2.11 14.76 -16.71
C ARG A 210 1.65 14.05 -17.98
N TYR A 211 0.82 13.01 -17.85
CA TYR A 211 0.41 12.13 -18.96
C TYR A 211 -1.10 12.00 -19.09
N PHE A 212 -1.84 12.13 -17.98
CA PHE A 212 -3.27 11.94 -17.96
C PHE A 212 -3.94 13.12 -17.26
N ASP A 213 -4.98 13.66 -17.89
CA ASP A 213 -5.70 14.82 -17.37
C ASP A 213 -6.72 14.49 -16.29
N ARG A 214 -7.34 13.30 -16.36
CA ARG A 214 -8.36 12.86 -15.41
C ARG A 214 -7.74 11.96 -14.36
N ILE A 215 -7.62 12.51 -13.15
CA ILE A 215 -7.13 11.81 -11.97
C ILE A 215 -8.19 11.90 -10.89
N GLU A 216 -8.57 10.75 -10.35
CA GLU A 216 -9.48 10.63 -9.21
C GLU A 216 -8.70 10.06 -8.02
N VAL A 217 -8.98 10.57 -6.82
CA VAL A 217 -8.30 10.14 -5.60
C VAL A 217 -9.32 9.52 -4.66
N ILE A 218 -9.09 8.27 -4.26
CA ILE A 218 -9.97 7.54 -3.33
C ILE A 218 -9.41 7.66 -1.93
N ASN A 219 -10.20 8.20 -1.00
CA ASN A 219 -9.84 8.26 0.41
C ASN A 219 -10.30 6.98 1.12
N ILE A 220 -9.37 6.05 1.36
CA ILE A 220 -9.72 4.75 1.96
C ILE A 220 -10.12 4.85 3.44
N GLU A 221 -9.98 6.03 4.05
CA GLU A 221 -10.46 6.30 5.42
C GLU A 221 -11.95 6.62 5.45
N ARG A 222 -12.57 6.91 4.30
CA ARG A 222 -13.99 7.33 4.20
C ARG A 222 -14.93 6.16 3.93
N GLY A 223 -14.82 5.10 4.72
CA GLY A 223 -15.69 3.93 4.62
C GLY A 223 -15.06 2.78 3.83
N ASN A 224 -15.89 2.01 3.12
CA ASN A 224 -15.46 0.77 2.48
C ASN A 224 -14.76 1.04 1.14
N LEU A 225 -13.47 0.69 1.05
CA LEU A 225 -12.67 0.80 -0.18
C LEU A 225 -13.33 0.15 -1.40
N LEU A 226 -13.96 -1.02 -1.22
CA LEU A 226 -14.58 -1.73 -2.34
C LEU A 226 -15.84 -1.00 -2.80
N GLU A 227 -16.66 -0.49 -1.88
CA GLU A 227 -17.86 0.27 -2.26
C GLU A 227 -17.47 1.57 -2.97
N GLN A 228 -16.52 2.34 -2.44
CA GLN A 228 -16.04 3.55 -3.13
C GLN A 228 -15.53 3.21 -4.55
N PHE A 229 -14.73 2.16 -4.70
CA PHE A 229 -14.18 1.83 -6.01
C PHE A 229 -15.23 1.28 -6.98
N PHE A 230 -16.03 0.29 -6.59
CA PHE A 230 -16.97 -0.36 -7.50
C PHE A 230 -18.24 0.46 -7.71
N CYS A 231 -18.78 1.09 -6.67
CA CYS A 231 -20.02 1.85 -6.75
C CYS A 231 -19.78 3.27 -7.29
N GLU A 232 -18.80 4.00 -6.75
CA GLU A 232 -18.65 5.43 -7.11
C GLU A 232 -17.77 5.64 -8.34
N ILE A 233 -16.66 4.89 -8.43
CA ILE A 233 -15.69 5.09 -9.52
C ILE A 233 -16.08 4.28 -10.75
N LEU A 234 -16.35 2.98 -10.61
CA LEU A 234 -16.72 2.13 -11.74
C LEU A 234 -18.19 2.26 -12.14
N ASP A 235 -19.08 2.71 -11.25
CA ASP A 235 -20.53 2.66 -11.47
C ASP A 235 -21.01 1.24 -11.81
N ALA A 236 -20.39 0.24 -11.18
CA ALA A 236 -20.67 -1.19 -11.38
C ALA A 236 -21.82 -1.61 -10.47
N THR A 237 -23.05 -1.30 -10.90
CA THR A 237 -24.29 -1.44 -10.10
C THR A 237 -24.51 -2.87 -9.57
N GLU A 238 -24.39 -3.89 -10.42
CA GLU A 238 -24.61 -5.29 -10.02
C GLU A 238 -23.54 -5.76 -9.03
N THR A 239 -22.28 -5.42 -9.30
CA THR A 239 -21.18 -5.70 -8.38
C THR A 239 -21.37 -4.96 -7.04
N CYS A 240 -21.80 -3.71 -7.08
CA CYS A 240 -22.05 -2.88 -5.89
C CYS A 240 -23.14 -3.48 -4.99
N GLN A 241 -24.28 -3.89 -5.56
CA GLN A 241 -25.38 -4.52 -4.82
C GLN A 241 -24.93 -5.79 -4.10
N ARG A 242 -24.08 -6.61 -4.75
CA ARG A 242 -23.54 -7.82 -4.13
C ARG A 242 -22.60 -7.52 -2.97
N LEU A 243 -21.73 -6.52 -3.12
CA LEU A 243 -20.85 -6.06 -2.04
C LEU A 243 -21.65 -5.57 -0.83
N GLN A 244 -22.69 -4.75 -1.07
CA GLN A 244 -23.59 -4.24 -0.03
C GLN A 244 -24.40 -5.35 0.65
N ALA A 245 -24.71 -6.43 -0.07
CA ALA A 245 -25.36 -7.63 0.49
C ALA A 245 -24.42 -8.50 1.36
N GLY A 246 -23.22 -8.03 1.70
CA GLY A 246 -22.29 -8.73 2.59
C GLY A 246 -21.38 -9.76 1.90
N HIS A 247 -21.39 -9.83 0.56
CA HIS A 247 -20.50 -10.73 -0.19
C HIS A 247 -19.08 -10.14 -0.36
N SER A 248 -18.66 -9.25 0.54
CA SER A 248 -17.32 -8.68 0.48
C SER A 248 -16.29 -9.78 0.67
N PRO A 249 -15.28 -9.91 -0.22
CA PRO A 249 -14.20 -10.86 -0.02
C PRO A 249 -13.50 -10.52 1.30
N PHE A 250 -13.66 -11.40 2.30
CA PHE A 250 -13.00 -11.26 3.59
C PHE A 250 -11.48 -11.20 3.37
N ALA A 251 -10.90 -10.02 3.57
CA ALA A 251 -9.47 -9.86 3.64
C ALA A 251 -9.10 -9.53 5.08
N VAL A 252 -8.89 -10.57 5.89
CA VAL A 252 -8.20 -10.44 7.18
C VAL A 252 -6.72 -10.18 6.88
N ASN A 253 -6.39 -8.94 6.52
CA ASN A 253 -5.01 -8.48 6.51
C ASN A 253 -4.66 -8.02 7.93
N GLN A 254 -4.58 -8.95 8.87
CA GLN A 254 -3.98 -8.66 10.17
C GLN A 254 -2.47 -8.43 9.92
N GLY A 255 -2.02 -7.21 10.17
CA GLY A 255 -0.60 -6.92 10.17
C GLY A 255 0.04 -7.56 11.40
N GLU A 256 1.05 -8.39 11.20
CA GLU A 256 1.88 -8.90 12.30
C GLU A 256 2.85 -7.79 12.75
N THR A 257 3.08 -7.71 14.06
CA THR A 257 4.13 -6.85 14.61
C THR A 257 5.51 -7.45 14.31
N LEU A 258 6.57 -6.65 14.38
CA LEU A 258 7.96 -7.14 14.23
C LEU A 258 8.63 -7.37 15.57
N SER A 259 7.88 -7.43 16.67
CA SER A 259 8.46 -7.52 18.01
C SER A 259 9.31 -8.79 18.15
N PHE A 260 8.78 -9.94 17.72
CA PHE A 260 9.50 -11.22 17.75
C PHE A 260 10.68 -11.26 16.77
N ASP A 261 10.50 -10.76 15.54
CA ASP A 261 11.59 -10.66 14.57
C ASP A 261 12.75 -9.79 15.12
N ARG A 262 12.43 -8.68 15.78
CA ARG A 262 13.44 -7.79 16.40
C ARG A 262 14.10 -8.41 17.61
N LEU A 263 13.33 -9.09 18.48
CA LEU A 263 13.88 -9.81 19.63
C LEU A 263 14.83 -10.93 19.18
N ALA A 264 14.42 -11.71 18.18
CA ALA A 264 15.26 -12.75 17.60
C ALA A 264 16.58 -12.20 17.04
N GLN A 265 16.55 -11.09 16.28
CA GLN A 265 17.78 -10.43 15.83
C GLN A 265 18.65 -9.99 17.00
N TYR A 266 18.06 -9.36 18.01
CA TYR A 266 18.79 -8.87 19.16
C TYR A 266 19.52 -10.01 19.89
N LEU A 267 18.84 -11.11 20.18
CA LEU A 267 19.40 -12.26 20.88
C LEU A 267 20.55 -12.90 20.11
N ILE A 268 20.42 -13.02 18.78
CA ILE A 268 21.47 -13.57 17.91
C ILE A 268 22.66 -12.61 17.81
N GLU A 269 22.43 -11.31 17.61
CA GLU A 269 23.49 -10.30 17.43
C GLU A 269 24.34 -10.09 18.70
N HIS A 270 23.84 -10.47 19.88
CA HIS A 270 24.52 -10.35 21.16
C HIS A 270 24.98 -11.71 21.74
N ASP A 271 25.00 -12.77 20.92
CA ASP A 271 25.41 -14.12 21.33
C ASP A 271 24.65 -14.67 22.56
N LEU A 272 23.41 -14.19 22.78
CA LEU A 272 22.55 -14.65 23.89
C LEU A 272 21.87 -15.99 23.58
N VAL A 273 21.80 -16.35 22.30
CA VAL A 273 21.30 -17.65 21.83
C VAL A 273 22.22 -18.15 20.71
N ASN A 274 22.67 -19.40 20.81
CA ASN A 274 23.51 -20.04 19.79
C ASN A 274 22.70 -20.96 18.84
N SER A 275 23.30 -21.32 17.70
CA SER A 275 22.64 -22.14 16.68
C SER A 275 22.18 -23.51 17.20
N SER A 276 22.93 -24.14 18.10
CA SER A 276 22.58 -25.44 18.68
C SER A 276 21.31 -25.38 19.52
N GLN A 277 21.17 -24.36 20.37
CA GLN A 277 19.96 -24.14 21.17
C GLN A 277 18.73 -23.94 20.28
N ILE A 278 18.88 -23.18 19.19
CA ILE A 278 17.79 -22.98 18.22
C ILE A 278 17.38 -24.31 17.58
N ASP A 279 18.33 -25.12 17.10
CA ASP A 279 18.04 -26.40 16.46
C ASP A 279 17.40 -27.40 17.45
N GLU A 280 17.79 -27.38 18.73
CA GLU A 280 17.16 -28.17 19.81
C GLU A 280 15.70 -27.75 20.04
N LEU A 281 15.44 -26.46 20.22
CA LEU A 281 14.09 -25.91 20.44
C LEU A 281 13.17 -26.15 19.24
N LEU A 282 13.69 -26.04 18.01
CA LEU A 282 12.92 -26.38 16.81
C LEU A 282 12.45 -27.83 16.80
N LYS A 283 13.31 -28.75 17.28
CA LYS A 283 12.99 -30.16 17.36
C LYS A 283 11.96 -30.43 18.46
N GLU A 284 12.12 -29.81 19.62
CA GLU A 284 11.20 -29.93 20.76
C GLU A 284 9.79 -29.43 20.42
N LEU A 285 9.70 -28.22 19.86
CA LEU A 285 8.43 -27.59 19.47
C LEU A 285 7.86 -28.10 18.14
N GLN A 286 8.56 -29.02 17.47
CA GLN A 286 8.19 -29.58 16.16
C GLN A 286 7.95 -28.51 15.08
N ILE A 287 8.67 -27.39 15.15
CA ILE A 287 8.52 -26.28 14.21
C ILE A 287 9.29 -26.58 12.93
N LYS A 288 8.57 -26.65 11.80
CA LYS A 288 9.17 -26.79 10.49
C LYS A 288 9.58 -25.43 9.95
N VAL A 289 10.88 -25.20 9.90
CA VAL A 289 11.48 -24.01 9.31
C VAL A 289 11.78 -24.31 7.83
N PRO A 290 11.21 -23.55 6.87
CA PRO A 290 11.53 -23.74 5.46
C PRO A 290 13.04 -23.65 5.18
N ASN A 291 13.50 -24.28 4.10
CA ASN A 291 14.94 -24.32 3.80
C ASN A 291 15.47 -22.92 3.45
N TYR A 292 16.39 -22.40 4.25
CA TYR A 292 16.90 -21.03 4.20
C TYR A 292 18.43 -20.98 4.14
N GLY A 293 19.00 -19.83 3.78
CA GLY A 293 20.38 -19.54 4.14
C GLY A 293 20.56 -19.54 5.67
N LYS A 294 21.73 -19.96 6.16
CA LYS A 294 21.97 -20.25 7.60
C LYS A 294 21.47 -19.15 8.54
N ALA A 295 21.95 -17.92 8.38
CA ALA A 295 21.61 -16.84 9.29
C ALA A 295 20.12 -16.43 9.21
N SER A 296 19.46 -16.66 8.06
CA SER A 296 18.00 -16.41 7.94
C SER A 296 17.21 -17.51 8.61
N LYS A 297 17.75 -18.74 8.59
CA LYS A 297 17.20 -19.88 9.31
C LYS A 297 17.16 -19.60 10.80
N GLU A 298 18.25 -19.11 11.36
CA GLU A 298 18.36 -18.82 12.79
C GLU A 298 17.37 -17.73 13.22
N CYS A 299 17.32 -16.57 12.53
CA CYS A 299 16.35 -15.54 12.91
C CYS A 299 14.89 -15.97 12.69
N ALA A 300 14.57 -16.63 11.57
CA ALA A 300 13.22 -17.13 11.32
C ALA A 300 12.79 -18.15 12.39
N ALA A 301 13.68 -19.09 12.71
CA ALA A 301 13.45 -20.13 13.69
C ALA A 301 13.18 -19.52 15.07
N LEU A 302 14.07 -18.65 15.53
CA LEU A 302 13.96 -18.04 16.84
C LEU A 302 12.70 -17.15 16.94
N SER A 303 12.36 -16.40 15.88
CA SER A 303 11.11 -15.61 15.84
C SER A 303 9.87 -16.50 15.98
N LEU A 304 9.83 -17.64 15.27
CA LEU A 304 8.73 -18.60 15.38
C LEU A 304 8.65 -19.30 16.75
N ILE A 305 9.81 -19.61 17.34
CA ILE A 305 9.89 -20.18 18.70
C ILE A 305 9.30 -19.20 19.71
N LEU A 306 9.71 -17.93 19.66
CA LEU A 306 9.23 -16.89 20.58
C LEU A 306 7.72 -16.65 20.42
N GLU A 307 7.22 -16.67 19.19
CA GLU A 307 5.77 -16.58 18.92
C GLU A 307 5.00 -17.75 19.52
N GLU A 308 5.52 -18.97 19.39
CA GLU A 308 4.88 -20.17 19.91
C GLU A 308 4.91 -20.21 21.44
N GLN A 309 6.03 -19.81 22.05
CA GLN A 309 6.15 -19.71 23.51
C GLN A 309 5.17 -18.68 24.09
N GLU A 310 5.00 -17.53 23.45
CA GLU A 310 4.01 -16.54 23.92
C GLU A 310 2.57 -17.08 23.82
N LYS A 311 2.26 -17.88 22.79
CA LYS A 311 0.95 -18.54 22.67
C LYS A 311 0.71 -19.62 23.72
N GLN A 312 1.74 -20.39 24.07
CA GLN A 312 1.61 -21.53 24.98
C GLN A 312 1.60 -21.10 26.44
N ASN A 313 2.49 -20.17 26.82
CA ASN A 313 2.78 -19.90 28.22
C ASN A 313 2.37 -18.50 28.67
N HIS A 314 2.13 -17.55 27.75
CA HIS A 314 1.95 -16.13 28.07
C HIS A 314 3.06 -15.55 28.98
N ASP A 315 4.22 -16.22 29.06
CA ASP A 315 5.27 -15.88 30.01
C ASP A 315 6.15 -14.74 29.51
N LEU A 316 6.26 -14.56 28.18
CA LEU A 316 6.97 -13.44 27.59
C LEU A 316 6.26 -12.10 27.89
N LYS A 317 4.97 -12.13 28.27
CA LYS A 317 4.16 -10.99 28.73
C LYS A 317 4.44 -9.74 27.89
N LEU A 318 4.47 -9.91 26.56
CA LEU A 318 4.81 -8.81 25.65
C LEU A 318 3.78 -7.68 25.72
N ASP A 319 2.55 -8.02 26.13
CA ASP A 319 1.48 -7.10 26.48
C ASP A 319 1.80 -6.20 27.70
N LYS A 320 2.69 -6.65 28.59
CA LYS A 320 3.14 -5.91 29.78
C LYS A 320 4.53 -5.30 29.63
N ALA A 321 5.22 -5.60 28.52
CA ALA A 321 6.54 -5.07 28.28
C ALA A 321 6.48 -3.55 28.15
N SER A 322 7.49 -2.87 28.70
CA SER A 322 7.65 -1.43 28.52
C SER A 322 7.68 -1.08 27.03
N LEU A 323 6.97 -0.01 26.66
CA LEU A 323 6.89 0.43 25.28
C LEU A 323 7.76 1.67 25.06
N VAL A 324 8.50 1.68 23.96
CA VAL A 324 9.20 2.87 23.46
C VAL A 324 8.40 3.50 22.35
N CYS A 325 7.84 4.66 22.63
CA CYS A 325 7.06 5.45 21.69
C CYS A 325 7.91 6.60 21.09
N PRO A 326 7.57 7.11 19.91
CA PRO A 326 8.16 8.34 19.38
C PRO A 326 7.91 9.52 20.32
N SER A 327 8.82 10.51 20.30
CA SER A 327 8.65 11.73 21.08
C SER A 327 7.46 12.55 20.58
N TRP A 328 6.93 13.41 21.45
CA TRP A 328 5.78 14.26 21.11
C TRP A 328 5.99 15.13 19.87
N ASN A 329 7.21 15.64 19.66
CA ASN A 329 7.56 16.40 18.47
C ASN A 329 7.44 15.55 17.18
N VAL A 330 7.76 14.26 17.23
CA VAL A 330 7.62 13.37 16.07
C VAL A 330 6.15 13.06 15.80
N THR A 331 5.36 12.79 16.84
CA THR A 331 3.92 12.53 16.69
C THR A 331 3.15 13.76 16.20
N ASP A 332 3.47 14.94 16.73
CA ASP A 332 2.87 16.22 16.31
C ASP A 332 3.16 16.52 14.83
N ARG A 333 4.41 16.31 14.38
CA ARG A 333 4.78 16.45 12.96
C ARG A 333 4.08 15.44 12.06
N LEU A 334 3.93 14.18 12.50
CA LEU A 334 3.18 13.15 11.78
C LEU A 334 1.72 13.53 11.59
N PHE A 335 1.07 13.97 12.65
CA PHE A 335 -0.30 14.43 12.59
C PHE A 335 -0.45 15.65 11.69
N SER A 336 0.35 16.69 11.93
CA SER A 336 0.29 17.96 11.18
C SER A 336 0.48 17.74 9.68
N PHE A 337 1.50 16.96 9.29
CA PHE A 337 1.74 16.64 7.88
C PHE A 337 0.57 15.85 7.25
N SER A 338 0.02 14.90 7.99
CA SER A 338 -1.13 14.12 7.51
C SER A 338 -2.36 15.00 7.33
N ALA A 339 -2.65 15.89 8.30
CA ALA A 339 -3.78 16.81 8.27
C ALA A 339 -3.67 17.84 7.14
N GLU A 340 -2.48 18.41 6.93
CA GLU A 340 -2.21 19.30 5.79
C GLU A 340 -2.42 18.58 4.46
N THR A 341 -1.95 17.34 4.34
CA THR A 341 -2.12 16.54 3.13
C THR A 341 -3.58 16.20 2.87
N GLU A 342 -4.33 15.75 3.88
CA GLU A 342 -5.75 15.41 3.74
C GLU A 342 -6.58 16.64 3.40
N ARG A 343 -6.35 17.77 4.08
CA ARG A 343 -7.00 19.05 3.77
C ARG A 343 -6.74 19.52 2.35
N ALA A 344 -5.51 19.33 1.85
CA ALA A 344 -5.16 19.72 0.48
C ALA A 344 -5.82 18.83 -0.58
N LEU A 345 -5.97 17.53 -0.31
CA LEU A 345 -6.57 16.57 -1.25
C LEU A 345 -8.10 16.55 -1.17
N PHE A 346 -8.69 16.78 0.00
CA PHE A 346 -10.13 16.65 0.26
C PHE A 346 -10.67 17.83 1.08
N PRO A 347 -10.59 19.08 0.58
CA PRO A 347 -10.93 20.26 1.37
C PRO A 347 -12.38 20.30 1.85
N GLN A 348 -13.32 19.70 1.10
CA GLN A 348 -14.74 19.66 1.46
C GLN A 348 -15.08 18.58 2.48
N ASP A 349 -14.23 17.55 2.58
CA ASP A 349 -14.47 16.38 3.42
C ASP A 349 -13.57 16.34 4.65
N PHE A 350 -12.60 17.25 4.71
CA PHE A 350 -11.62 17.30 5.77
C PHE A 350 -12.25 17.81 7.08
N SER A 351 -12.19 16.96 8.11
CA SER A 351 -12.52 17.31 9.49
C SER A 351 -11.30 17.12 10.38
N TYR A 352 -10.76 18.22 10.90
CA TYR A 352 -9.61 18.18 11.81
C TYR A 352 -9.94 17.38 13.07
N GLU A 353 -11.12 17.57 13.65
CA GLU A 353 -11.57 16.87 14.86
C GLU A 353 -11.67 15.37 14.64
N THR A 354 -12.32 14.93 13.55
CA THR A 354 -12.45 13.51 13.22
C THR A 354 -11.08 12.86 13.03
N MET A 355 -10.17 13.56 12.35
CA MET A 355 -8.81 13.07 12.14
C MET A 355 -8.00 13.04 13.44
N TRP A 356 -8.12 14.06 14.29
CA TRP A 356 -7.45 14.10 15.59
C TRP A 356 -7.94 12.97 16.50
N ASN A 357 -9.24 12.71 16.55
CA ASN A 357 -9.79 11.63 17.37
C ASN A 357 -9.29 10.25 16.90
N ASP A 358 -9.23 10.02 15.58
CA ASP A 358 -8.61 8.82 15.01
C ASP A 358 -7.11 8.71 15.38
N PHE A 359 -6.36 9.80 15.23
CA PHE A 359 -4.94 9.83 15.58
C PHE A 359 -4.69 9.60 17.08
N ALA A 360 -5.46 10.25 17.95
CA ALA A 360 -5.40 10.10 19.40
C ALA A 360 -5.74 8.67 19.83
N SER A 361 -6.74 8.05 19.20
CA SER A 361 -7.04 6.63 19.44
C SER A 361 -5.82 5.75 19.14
N LYS A 362 -5.08 6.01 18.05
CA LYS A 362 -3.90 5.24 17.66
C LYS A 362 -2.70 5.47 18.57
N LEU A 363 -2.56 6.67 19.14
CA LEU A 363 -1.59 6.95 20.19
C LEU A 363 -1.86 6.10 21.45
N ASN A 364 -3.13 5.84 21.75
CA ASN A 364 -3.54 5.03 22.90
C ASN A 364 -3.43 3.51 22.66
N THR A 365 -3.54 3.04 21.41
CA THR A 365 -3.49 1.60 21.05
C THR A 365 -2.11 1.11 20.63
N THR A 366 -1.04 1.75 21.15
CA THR A 366 0.37 1.38 20.91
C THR A 366 0.80 1.36 19.44
N SER A 367 0.02 1.92 18.52
CA SER A 367 0.21 1.74 17.07
C SER A 367 1.46 2.42 16.53
N PHE A 368 2.07 3.30 17.33
CA PHE A 368 3.32 4.00 17.04
C PHE A 368 4.48 3.53 17.91
N CYS A 369 4.24 2.64 18.86
CA CYS A 369 5.22 2.22 19.85
C CYS A 369 5.77 0.85 19.52
N ASP A 370 6.96 0.58 20.04
CA ASP A 370 7.55 -0.74 20.02
C ASP A 370 7.73 -1.28 21.43
N VAL A 371 7.89 -2.60 21.55
CA VAL A 371 8.46 -3.20 22.76
C VAL A 371 9.90 -2.70 22.97
N ASP A 372 10.18 -2.25 24.20
CA ASP A 372 11.52 -2.01 24.71
C ASP A 372 12.23 -3.34 24.95
N LEU A 373 12.96 -3.81 23.95
CA LEU A 373 13.67 -5.08 24.02
C LEU A 373 14.75 -5.09 25.11
N GLN A 374 15.35 -3.95 25.43
CA GLN A 374 16.36 -3.88 26.50
C GLN A 374 15.70 -4.08 27.86
N ALA A 375 14.61 -3.35 28.12
CA ALA A 375 13.85 -3.52 29.35
C ALA A 375 13.25 -4.93 29.47
N LEU A 376 12.76 -5.50 28.37
CA LEU A 376 12.23 -6.86 28.33
C LEU A 376 13.30 -7.90 28.73
N ILE A 377 14.53 -7.74 28.24
CA ILE A 377 15.62 -8.69 28.53
C ILE A 377 16.09 -8.55 29.99
N ILE A 378 16.28 -7.32 30.48
CA ILE A 378 16.66 -7.07 31.88
C ILE A 378 15.62 -7.62 32.86
N HIS A 379 14.33 -7.50 32.55
CA HIS A 379 13.29 -8.07 33.41
C HIS A 379 13.22 -9.59 33.39
N ASN A 380 13.76 -10.22 32.34
CA ASN A 380 13.76 -11.65 32.16
C ASN A 380 15.18 -12.21 32.24
N ASP A 381 15.96 -11.82 33.26
CA ASP A 381 17.33 -12.32 33.56
C ASP A 381 17.47 -13.87 33.52
N GLY A 382 16.36 -14.62 33.45
CA GLY A 382 16.32 -16.05 33.15
C GLY A 382 16.57 -16.46 31.69
N PHE A 383 16.70 -15.57 30.70
CA PHE A 383 17.03 -15.97 29.32
C PHE A 383 18.49 -16.41 29.13
N ALA A 384 19.38 -16.04 30.06
CA ALA A 384 20.82 -16.32 29.97
C ALA A 384 21.26 -17.60 30.71
N ASN A 385 20.35 -18.28 31.41
CA ASN A 385 20.57 -19.56 32.07
C ASN A 385 19.79 -20.65 31.34
#